data_AF-A0A0U3A1U0-F1
#
_entry.id   AF-A0A0U3A1U0-F1
#
_cell.length_a   1.000
_cell.length_b   1.000
_cell.length_c   1.000
_cell.angle_alpha   90.00
_cell.angle_beta   90.00
_cell.angle_gamma   90.00
#
_symmetry.space_group_name_H-M   'P 1'
#
loop_
_entity.id
_entity.type
_entity.pdbx_description
1 polymer ?
#
loop_
_entity_poly.entity_id
_entity_poly.type
_entity_poly.pdbx_seq_one_letter_code
_entity_poly.pdbx_strand_id
1 'polypeptide(L)'
;YDYIQATKPQTLGYGLNDSPVGLAAWLVEKFRSWSDCGGDVERRFTKDELLTNVTLYWVTETINSANRLYFDREHALRELGPDDRIRVPCAFAMFPADIDHPPREYAERSCNVARWTEMPRGGHFAAFEEPELLADDLEEFFRDLR
;
A
#
# COMPACT_ATOMS: atom_id res chain seq x y z
N TYR A 1 -6.29 -6.83 10.51
CA TYR A 1 -5.15 -5.98 10.93
C TYR A 1 -5.62 -4.52 11.01
N ASP A 2 -6.23 -4.02 9.94
CA ASP A 2 -6.83 -2.68 9.82
C ASP A 2 -7.73 -2.32 11.02
N TYR A 3 -8.72 -3.15 11.35
CA TYR A 3 -9.63 -2.92 12.47
C TYR A 3 -8.93 -2.69 13.83
N ILE A 4 -7.88 -3.44 14.17
CA ILE A 4 -7.19 -3.26 15.44
C ILE A 4 -6.31 -2.00 15.44
N GLN A 5 -5.71 -1.64 14.29
CA GLN A 5 -4.98 -0.39 14.11
C GLN A 5 -5.92 0.82 14.16
N ALA A 6 -7.14 0.69 13.61
CA ALA A 6 -8.16 1.73 13.63
C ALA A 6 -8.73 1.99 15.04
N THR A 7 -8.79 0.98 15.90
CA THR A 7 -9.47 1.10 17.21
C THR A 7 -8.54 1.20 18.41
N LYS A 8 -7.37 0.56 18.37
CA LYS A 8 -6.42 0.43 19.50
C LYS A 8 -4.95 0.48 19.03
N PRO A 9 -4.53 1.49 18.24
CA PRO A 9 -3.18 1.53 17.67
C PRO A 9 -2.09 1.55 18.76
N GLN A 10 -2.29 2.33 19.82
CA GLN A 10 -1.36 2.44 20.95
C GLN A 10 -1.15 1.11 21.67
N THR A 11 -2.25 0.38 21.95
CA THR A 11 -2.20 -0.92 22.63
C THR A 11 -1.47 -1.96 21.79
N LEU A 12 -1.76 -2.01 20.48
CA LEU A 12 -1.05 -2.88 19.55
C LEU A 12 0.44 -2.53 19.47
N GLY A 13 0.76 -1.23 19.44
CA GLY A 13 2.13 -0.72 19.37
C GLY A 13 3.04 -1.23 20.49
N TYR A 14 2.55 -1.31 21.73
CA TYR A 14 3.33 -1.86 22.84
C TYR A 14 3.77 -3.30 22.58
N GLY A 15 2.87 -4.16 22.11
CA GLY A 15 3.21 -5.56 21.84
C GLY A 15 4.17 -5.73 20.66
N LEU A 16 4.03 -4.90 19.62
CA LEU A 16 4.90 -4.96 18.43
C LEU A 16 6.30 -4.37 18.68
N ASN A 17 6.43 -3.38 19.57
CA ASN A 17 7.74 -2.82 19.95
C ASN A 17 8.47 -3.66 21.01
N ASP A 18 7.79 -4.54 21.73
CA ASP A 18 8.43 -5.39 22.76
C ASP A 18 9.02 -6.69 22.19
N SER A 19 8.72 -7.03 20.93
CA SER A 19 9.20 -8.27 20.30
C SER A 19 9.56 -8.07 18.82
N PRO A 20 10.84 -8.21 18.41
CA PRO A 20 11.21 -8.09 17.01
C PRO A 20 10.64 -9.23 16.17
N VAL A 21 10.42 -10.41 16.77
CA VAL A 21 9.74 -11.55 16.11
C VAL A 21 8.25 -11.24 15.91
N GLY A 22 7.59 -10.63 16.90
CA GLY A 22 6.20 -10.19 16.79
C GLY A 22 6.02 -9.13 15.69
N LEU A 23 6.91 -8.14 15.65
CA LEU A 23 6.95 -7.13 14.58
C LEU A 23 7.17 -7.78 13.20
N ALA A 24 8.16 -8.67 13.09
CA ALA A 24 8.47 -9.36 11.83
C ALA A 24 7.27 -10.16 11.33
N ALA A 25 6.61 -10.93 12.19
CA ALA A 25 5.42 -11.68 11.84
C ALA A 25 4.27 -10.77 11.36
N TRP A 26 4.08 -9.62 12.02
CA TRP A 26 3.04 -8.66 11.67
C TRP A 26 3.25 -8.02 10.29
N LEU A 27 4.50 -7.68 9.96
CA LEU A 27 4.87 -7.04 8.70
C LEU A 27 5.00 -8.05 7.54
N VAL A 28 5.74 -9.13 7.73
CA VAL A 28 6.04 -10.12 6.67
C VAL A 28 4.78 -10.84 6.20
N GLU A 29 3.78 -11.02 7.07
CA GLU A 29 2.48 -11.54 6.64
C GLU A 29 1.85 -10.67 5.54
N LYS A 30 2.08 -9.35 5.55
CA LYS A 30 1.56 -8.43 4.52
C LYS A 30 2.27 -8.62 3.19
N PHE A 31 3.61 -8.67 3.22
CA PHE A 31 4.40 -9.03 2.03
C PHE A 31 3.99 -10.39 1.45
N ARG A 32 3.63 -11.37 2.28
CA ARG A 32 3.17 -12.67 1.81
C ARG A 32 1.75 -12.63 1.22
N SER A 33 0.83 -11.90 1.85
CA SER A 33 -0.60 -11.95 1.51
C SER A 33 -1.02 -10.93 0.47
N TRP A 34 -0.26 -9.85 0.27
CA TRP A 34 -0.61 -8.73 -0.61
C TRP A 34 0.25 -8.65 -1.88
N SER A 35 1.18 -9.57 -2.05
CA SER A 35 2.06 -9.61 -3.22
C SER A 35 1.74 -10.74 -4.16
N ASP A 36 2.20 -10.59 -5.40
CA ASP A 36 2.12 -11.60 -6.45
C ASP A 36 3.14 -12.73 -6.24
N CYS A 37 3.21 -13.30 -5.04
CA CYS A 37 4.20 -14.30 -4.64
C CYS A 37 3.60 -15.72 -4.55
N GLY A 38 2.30 -15.88 -4.80
CA GLY A 38 1.61 -17.17 -4.71
C GLY A 38 1.66 -17.81 -3.32
N GLY A 39 1.79 -17.00 -2.27
CA GLY A 39 1.92 -17.46 -0.88
C GLY A 39 3.32 -17.87 -0.44
N ASP A 40 4.33 -17.78 -1.32
CA ASP A 40 5.75 -17.97 -1.00
C ASP A 40 6.48 -16.63 -1.15
N VAL A 41 6.63 -15.91 -0.03
CA VAL A 41 7.11 -14.51 -0.02
C VAL A 41 8.51 -14.37 -0.60
N GLU A 42 9.35 -15.41 -0.46
CA GLU A 42 10.73 -15.38 -0.93
C GLU A 42 10.86 -15.46 -2.47
N ARG A 43 9.74 -15.72 -3.18
CA ARG A 43 9.71 -15.63 -4.66
C ARG A 43 9.71 -14.20 -5.18
N ARG A 44 9.26 -13.25 -4.36
CA ARG A 44 9.15 -11.83 -4.74
C ARG A 44 10.10 -10.94 -3.96
N PHE A 45 10.46 -11.31 -2.73
CA PHE A 45 11.35 -10.52 -1.90
C PHE A 45 12.43 -11.40 -1.28
N THR A 46 13.67 -10.95 -1.34
CA THR A 46 14.77 -11.56 -0.61
C THR A 46 14.58 -11.39 0.91
N LYS A 47 15.24 -12.24 1.70
CA LYS A 47 15.25 -12.08 3.16
C LYS A 47 15.83 -10.73 3.59
N ASP A 48 16.87 -10.26 2.92
CA ASP A 48 17.52 -8.99 3.26
C ASP A 48 16.58 -7.81 3.03
N GLU A 49 15.77 -7.84 1.97
CA GLU A 49 14.73 -6.84 1.71
C GLU A 49 13.66 -6.82 2.82
N LEU A 50 13.13 -7.99 3.17
CA LEU A 50 12.14 -8.13 4.24
C LEU A 50 12.72 -7.68 5.59
N LEU A 51 13.93 -8.14 5.93
CA LEU A 51 14.60 -7.80 7.18
C LEU A 51 15.00 -6.33 7.23
N THR A 52 15.35 -5.72 6.10
CA THR A 52 15.61 -4.27 6.01
C THR A 52 14.37 -3.50 6.40
N ASN A 53 13.20 -3.86 5.87
CA ASN A 53 11.93 -3.21 6.20
C ASN A 53 11.59 -3.40 7.69
N VAL A 54 11.67 -4.63 8.21
CA VAL A 54 11.44 -4.93 9.63
C VAL A 54 12.40 -4.15 10.53
N THR A 55 13.69 -4.11 10.18
CA THR A 55 14.72 -3.40 10.93
C THR A 55 14.43 -1.90 10.97
N LEU A 56 14.00 -1.31 9.85
CA LEU A 56 13.66 0.10 9.79
C LEU A 56 12.54 0.45 10.78
N TYR A 57 11.46 -0.35 10.83
CA TYR A 57 10.39 -0.18 11.82
C TYR A 57 10.89 -0.40 13.26
N TRP A 58 11.74 -1.41 13.48
CA TRP A 58 12.24 -1.77 14.80
C TRP A 58 13.12 -0.68 15.40
N VAL A 59 14.18 -0.27 14.69
CA VAL A 59 15.18 0.67 15.23
C VAL A 59 14.65 2.10 15.35
N THR A 60 13.57 2.43 14.63
CA THR A 60 12.91 3.73 14.73
C THR A 60 11.70 3.70 15.67
N GLU A 61 11.31 2.53 16.16
CA GLU A 61 10.11 2.30 16.99
C GLU A 61 8.80 2.85 16.37
N THR A 62 8.73 2.90 15.04
CA THR A 62 7.66 3.60 14.32
C THR A 62 6.41 2.78 14.06
N ILE A 63 6.32 1.52 14.50
CA ILE A 63 5.12 0.70 14.24
C ILE A 63 3.85 1.32 14.83
N ASN A 64 3.95 1.99 16.00
CA ASN A 64 2.80 2.65 16.60
C ASN A 64 2.41 3.93 15.84
N SER A 65 3.37 4.79 15.52
CA SER A 65 3.10 6.02 14.78
C SER A 65 2.58 5.74 13.36
N ALA A 66 3.09 4.71 12.69
CA ALA A 66 2.59 4.25 11.40
C ALA A 66 1.13 3.74 11.49
N ASN A 67 0.78 2.98 12.53
CA ASN A 67 -0.57 2.48 12.73
C ASN A 67 -1.60 3.59 13.01
N ARG A 68 -1.16 4.77 13.45
CA ARG A 68 -2.05 5.88 13.81
C ARG A 68 -2.90 6.36 12.63
N LEU A 69 -2.38 6.24 11.40
CA LEU A 69 -3.11 6.59 10.19
C LEU A 69 -4.47 5.88 10.11
N TYR A 70 -4.56 4.61 10.52
CA TYR A 70 -5.80 3.84 10.51
C TYR A 70 -6.83 4.39 11.50
N PHE A 71 -6.38 4.81 12.68
CA PHE A 71 -7.26 5.42 13.67
C PHE A 71 -7.79 6.76 13.17
N ASP A 72 -6.91 7.60 12.63
CA ASP A 72 -7.31 8.90 12.11
C ASP A 72 -8.20 8.75 10.86
N ARG A 73 -7.97 7.73 10.03
CA ARG A 73 -8.84 7.36 8.91
C ARG A 73 -10.27 7.12 9.38
N GLU A 74 -10.45 6.34 10.44
CA GLU A 74 -11.77 5.96 10.97
C GLU A 74 -12.46 7.09 11.75
N HIS A 75 -11.70 7.95 12.43
CA HIS A 75 -12.26 8.92 13.40
C HIS A 75 -12.20 10.39 12.96
N ALA A 76 -11.42 10.70 11.92
CA ALA A 76 -11.15 12.08 11.51
C ALA A 76 -11.31 12.32 10.00
N LEU A 77 -11.57 11.29 9.20
CA LEU A 77 -11.90 11.53 7.79
C LEU A 77 -13.31 12.11 7.64
N ARG A 78 -13.36 13.15 6.83
CA ARG A 78 -14.58 13.72 6.29
C ARG A 78 -15.13 12.80 5.21
N GLU A 79 -16.45 12.61 5.19
CA GLU A 79 -17.14 12.00 4.05
C GLU A 79 -17.00 12.90 2.80
N LEU A 80 -16.59 12.30 1.69
CA LEU A 80 -16.54 12.97 0.40
C LEU A 80 -17.94 13.04 -0.18
N GLY A 81 -18.38 14.25 -0.55
CA GLY A 81 -19.61 14.48 -1.28
C GLY A 81 -19.43 14.30 -2.79
N PRO A 82 -20.53 14.31 -3.56
CA PRO A 82 -20.50 14.15 -5.01
C PRO A 82 -19.62 15.18 -5.76
N ASP A 83 -19.42 16.36 -5.18
CA ASP A 83 -18.63 17.45 -5.78
C ASP A 83 -17.13 17.38 -5.42
N ASP A 84 -16.73 16.50 -4.50
CA ASP A 84 -15.35 16.32 -4.06
C ASP A 84 -14.56 15.45 -5.04
N ARG A 85 -14.37 15.99 -6.25
CA ARG A 85 -13.68 15.33 -7.35
C ARG A 85 -12.28 15.91 -7.56
N ILE A 86 -11.29 15.04 -7.78
CA ILE A 86 -9.94 15.43 -8.22
C ILE A 86 -10.02 15.87 -9.68
N ARG A 87 -9.79 17.16 -9.95
CA ARG A 87 -9.93 17.77 -11.30
C ARG A 87 -8.66 17.71 -12.14
N VAL A 88 -7.50 17.66 -11.51
CA VAL A 88 -6.21 17.48 -12.21
C VAL A 88 -6.14 16.08 -12.82
N PRO A 89 -5.39 15.88 -13.92
CA PRO A 89 -5.20 14.56 -14.53
C PRO A 89 -4.72 13.52 -13.52
N CYS A 90 -5.33 12.34 -13.53
CA CYS A 90 -4.95 11.19 -12.72
C CYS A 90 -4.65 9.98 -13.59
N ALA A 91 -3.65 9.20 -13.21
CA ALA A 91 -3.33 7.90 -13.79
C ALA A 91 -3.57 6.79 -12.78
N PHE A 92 -4.00 5.63 -13.26
CA PHE A 92 -4.18 4.40 -12.48
C PHE A 92 -3.42 3.26 -13.14
N ALA A 93 -2.51 2.63 -12.40
CA ALA A 93 -1.84 1.40 -12.75
C ALA A 93 -2.42 0.26 -11.91
N MET A 94 -3.18 -0.63 -12.54
CA MET A 94 -3.92 -1.70 -11.88
C MET A 94 -3.11 -2.99 -11.89
N PHE A 95 -2.54 -3.34 -10.73
CA PHE A 95 -1.75 -4.56 -10.54
C PHE A 95 -2.64 -5.73 -10.12
N PRO A 96 -2.54 -6.90 -10.77
CA PRO A 96 -3.54 -7.98 -10.66
C PRO A 96 -3.59 -8.68 -9.29
N ALA A 97 -2.54 -8.55 -8.47
CA ALA A 97 -2.50 -9.12 -7.12
C ALA A 97 -2.64 -8.07 -6.01
N ASP A 98 -3.03 -6.83 -6.33
CA ASP A 98 -3.29 -5.79 -5.34
C ASP A 98 -4.52 -6.16 -4.47
N ILE A 99 -4.63 -5.54 -3.29
CA ILE A 99 -5.65 -5.83 -2.28
C ILE A 99 -7.04 -5.47 -2.81
N ASP A 100 -7.13 -4.33 -3.50
CA ASP A 100 -8.38 -3.75 -3.97
C ASP A 100 -8.36 -3.55 -5.49
N HIS A 101 -9.44 -3.95 -6.14
CA HIS A 101 -9.64 -3.80 -7.59
C HIS A 101 -10.92 -3.01 -7.85
N PRO A 102 -10.93 -1.69 -7.57
CA PRO A 102 -12.10 -0.88 -7.83
C PRO A 102 -12.43 -0.87 -9.33
N PRO A 103 -13.72 -0.95 -9.69
CA PRO A 103 -14.14 -0.74 -11.08
C PRO A 103 -13.68 0.64 -11.57
N ARG A 104 -13.28 0.72 -12.84
CA ARG A 104 -12.84 1.97 -13.48
C ARG A 104 -13.87 3.08 -13.33
N GLU A 105 -15.16 2.75 -13.40
CA GLU A 105 -16.26 3.69 -13.25
C GLU A 105 -16.26 4.39 -11.89
N TYR A 106 -15.73 3.76 -10.84
CA TYR A 106 -15.64 4.37 -9.51
C TYR A 106 -14.52 5.42 -9.49
N ALA A 107 -13.36 5.10 -10.07
CA ALA A 107 -12.27 6.06 -10.25
C ALA A 107 -12.73 7.26 -11.09
N GLU A 108 -13.42 7.03 -12.21
CA GLU A 108 -13.92 8.09 -13.09
C GLU A 108 -14.94 9.03 -12.44
N ARG A 109 -15.66 8.58 -11.42
CA ARG A 109 -16.53 9.44 -10.59
C ARG A 109 -15.74 10.34 -9.64
N SER A 110 -14.64 9.84 -9.10
CA SER A 110 -13.84 10.53 -8.07
C SER A 110 -12.67 11.35 -8.62
N CYS A 111 -12.23 11.13 -9.86
CA CYS A 111 -11.09 11.84 -10.44
C CYS A 111 -11.19 12.03 -11.97
N ASN A 112 -10.34 12.90 -12.52
CA ASN A 112 -10.16 13.08 -13.95
C ASN A 112 -9.15 12.03 -14.48
N VAL A 113 -9.64 10.81 -14.73
CA VAL A 113 -8.81 9.69 -15.22
C VAL A 113 -8.31 10.00 -16.64
N ALA A 114 -7.03 10.33 -16.75
CA ALA A 114 -6.34 10.57 -18.01
C ALA A 114 -5.65 9.31 -18.55
N ARG A 115 -5.27 8.38 -17.65
CA ARG A 115 -4.62 7.12 -18.01
C ARG A 115 -5.11 5.98 -17.12
N TRP A 116 -5.34 4.82 -17.72
CA TRP A 116 -5.72 3.60 -17.04
C TRP A 116 -4.96 2.43 -17.66
N THR A 117 -4.10 1.79 -16.88
CA THR A 117 -3.21 0.72 -17.33
C THR A 117 -3.50 -0.54 -16.53
N GLU A 118 -3.83 -1.63 -17.20
CA GLU A 118 -3.90 -2.96 -16.58
C GLU A 118 -2.52 -3.62 -16.69
N MET A 119 -1.91 -3.89 -15.55
CA MET A 119 -0.56 -4.44 -15.50
C MET A 119 -0.60 -5.98 -15.65
N PRO A 120 0.41 -6.58 -16.31
CA PRO A 120 0.42 -8.01 -16.56
C PRO A 120 0.73 -8.88 -15.33
N ARG A 121 1.34 -8.31 -14.28
CA ARG A 121 1.80 -9.00 -13.06
C ARG A 121 2.11 -8.00 -11.95
N GLY A 122 2.35 -8.49 -10.73
CA GLY A 122 2.66 -7.68 -9.54
C GLY A 122 1.45 -7.47 -8.63
N GLY A 123 1.72 -7.11 -7.37
CA GLY A 123 0.71 -6.89 -6.33
C GLY A 123 0.78 -5.52 -5.69
N HIS A 124 0.42 -5.47 -4.41
CA HIS A 124 0.27 -4.24 -3.63
C HIS A 124 1.56 -3.41 -3.53
N PHE A 125 2.72 -4.08 -3.47
CA PHE A 125 4.01 -3.41 -3.40
C PHE A 125 4.57 -3.19 -4.82
N ALA A 126 3.77 -2.62 -5.72
CA ALA A 126 4.07 -2.47 -7.15
C ALA A 126 5.49 -1.95 -7.45
N ALA A 127 5.92 -0.89 -6.76
CA ALA A 127 7.25 -0.30 -6.93
C ALA A 127 8.40 -1.24 -6.51
N PHE A 128 8.12 -2.21 -5.65
CA PHE A 128 9.08 -3.18 -5.16
C PHE A 128 9.05 -4.47 -5.97
N GLU A 129 7.85 -4.91 -6.36
CA GLU A 129 7.65 -6.17 -7.10
C GLU A 129 7.98 -6.02 -8.59
N GLU A 130 7.61 -4.89 -9.20
CA GLU A 130 7.72 -4.64 -10.63
C GLU A 130 8.13 -3.18 -10.91
N PRO A 131 9.34 -2.77 -10.47
CA PRO A 131 9.78 -1.38 -10.52
C PRO A 131 9.79 -0.80 -11.95
N GLU A 132 10.18 -1.58 -12.96
CA GLU A 132 10.22 -1.13 -14.35
C GLU A 132 8.80 -0.89 -14.90
N LEU A 133 7.85 -1.78 -14.59
CA LEU A 133 6.46 -1.60 -15.05
C LEU A 133 5.85 -0.33 -14.48
N LEU A 134 6.07 -0.06 -13.19
CA LEU A 134 5.58 1.16 -12.57
C LEU A 134 6.31 2.41 -13.10
N ALA A 135 7.62 2.35 -13.27
CA ALA A 135 8.41 3.47 -13.78
C ALA A 135 8.01 3.85 -15.21
N ASP A 136 7.88 2.86 -16.11
CA ASP A 136 7.47 3.08 -17.49
C ASP A 136 6.08 3.74 -17.57
N ASP A 137 5.14 3.32 -16.73
CA ASP A 137 3.79 3.90 -16.69
C ASP A 137 3.77 5.34 -16.18
N LEU A 138 4.60 5.63 -15.16
CA LEU A 138 4.80 7.00 -14.66
C LEU A 138 5.43 7.89 -15.74
N GLU A 139 6.50 7.42 -16.41
CA GLU A 139 7.16 8.19 -17.47
C GLU A 139 6.19 8.50 -18.62
N GLU A 140 5.41 7.51 -19.05
CA GLU A 140 4.45 7.70 -20.12
C GLU A 140 3.32 8.65 -19.72
N PHE A 141 2.82 8.57 -18.49
CA PHE A 141 1.82 9.52 -17.99
C PHE A 141 2.34 10.96 -17.99
N PHE A 142 3.57 11.19 -17.53
CA PHE A 142 4.14 12.53 -17.46
C PHE A 142 4.66 13.05 -18.80
N ARG A 143 4.89 12.18 -19.80
CA ARG A 143 5.30 12.59 -21.16
C ARG A 143 4.29 13.57 -21.77
N ASP A 144 3.00 13.32 -21.59
CA ASP A 144 1.91 14.13 -22.14
C ASP A 144 1.61 15.39 -21.32
N LEU A 145 2.21 15.54 -20.13
CA LEU A 145 1.99 16.65 -19.20
C LEU A 145 3.19 17.60 -19.08
N ARG A 146 4.27 17.32 -19.82
CA ARG A 146 5.48 18.15 -19.87
C ARG A 146 5.36 19.32 -20.85
#